data_AF-A0A3E0L7W1-F1
#
_entry.id   AF-A0A3E0L7W1-F1
#
_cell.length_a   1.000
_cell.length_b   1.000
_cell.length_c   1.000
_cell.angle_alpha   90.00
_cell.angle_beta   90.00
_cell.angle_gamma   90.00
#
_symmetry.space_group_name_H-M   'P 1'
#
loop_
_entity.id
_entity.type
_entity.pdbx_description
1 polymer ?
#
loop_
_entity_poly.entity_id
_entity_poly.type
_entity_poly.pdbx_seq_one_letter_code
_entity_poly.pdbx_strand_id
1 'polypeptide(L)' 'MNRTFKSDRTLYSKSALKAKSKQLLEIAKIGVEKAIETDEETATAWINQQLESLGVKLI' A
#
# COMPACT_ATOMS: atom_id res chain seq x y z
N MET A 1 28.52 -4.31 -25.68
CA MET A 1 28.55 -2.89 -25.23
C MET A 1 27.58 -2.78 -24.05
N ASN A 2 28.10 -2.75 -22.83
CA ASN A 2 27.29 -2.82 -21.60
C ASN A 2 26.87 -1.42 -21.15
N ARG A 3 25.57 -1.19 -20.97
CA ARG A 3 25.09 -0.12 -20.07
C ARG A 3 23.89 -0.61 -19.28
N THR A 4 24.17 -1.37 -18.22
CA THR A 4 23.28 -1.50 -17.07
C THR A 4 23.32 -0.17 -16.31
N PHE A 5 22.34 0.69 -16.55
CA PHE A 5 22.11 1.86 -15.70
C PHE A 5 20.66 1.84 -15.24
N LYS A 6 20.36 0.97 -14.27
CA LYS A 6 19.12 1.02 -13.52
C LYS A 6 19.10 2.36 -12.77
N SER A 7 18.27 3.28 -13.23
CA SER A 7 17.91 4.50 -12.49
C SER A 7 16.44 4.43 -12.08
N ASP A 8 16.10 3.39 -11.34
CA ASP A 8 14.87 3.37 -10.53
C ASP A 8 15.05 4.32 -9.33
N ARG A 9 15.12 5.62 -9.59
CA ARG A 9 14.78 6.63 -8.58
C ARG A 9 13.51 7.29 -9.06
N THR A 10 12.38 6.66 -8.77
CA THR A 10 11.10 7.36 -8.79
C THR A 10 11.17 8.48 -7.76
N LEU A 11 11.50 9.69 -8.20
CA LEU A 11 11.39 10.91 -7.41
C LEU A 11 9.90 11.09 -7.09
N TYR A 12 9.46 10.51 -5.99
CA TYR A 12 8.11 10.70 -5.50
C TYR A 12 7.89 12.19 -5.28
N SER A 13 7.02 12.79 -6.08
CA SER A 13 6.59 14.16 -5.84
C SER A 13 5.85 14.22 -4.49
N LYS A 14 5.96 15.34 -3.80
CA LYS A 14 5.25 15.56 -2.52
C LYS A 14 3.74 15.28 -2.64
N SER A 15 3.16 15.56 -3.80
CA SER A 15 1.76 15.24 -4.13
C SER A 15 1.51 13.74 -4.25
N ALA A 16 2.39 12.98 -4.90
CA ALA A 16 2.29 11.53 -5.01
C ALA A 16 2.42 10.82 -3.64
N LEU A 17 3.33 11.29 -2.77
CA LEU A 17 3.42 10.77 -1.39
C LEU A 17 2.16 11.05 -0.58
N LYS A 18 1.62 12.27 -0.70
CA LYS A 18 0.39 12.65 0.01
C LYS A 18 -0.81 11.82 -0.47
N ALA A 19 -0.89 11.50 -1.76
CA ALA A 19 -1.91 10.61 -2.31
C ALA A 19 -1.78 9.19 -1.76
N LYS A 20 -0.58 8.61 -1.79
CA LYS A 20 -0.34 7.27 -1.21
C LYS A 20 -0.63 7.19 0.29
N SER A 21 -0.25 8.21 1.05
CA SER A 21 -0.54 8.28 2.48
C SER A 21 -2.04 8.35 2.77
N LYS A 22 -2.82 9.08 1.96
CA LYS A 22 -4.29 9.08 2.06
C LYS A 22 -4.86 7.69 1.77
N GLN A 23 -4.42 7.04 0.70
CA GLN A 23 -4.89 5.69 0.35
C GLN A 23 -4.58 4.67 1.45
N LEU A 24 -3.37 4.70 2.03
CA LEU A 24 -3.01 3.85 3.16
C LEU A 24 -3.89 4.11 4.38
N LEU A 25 -4.20 5.38 4.67
CA LEU A 25 -5.10 5.74 5.78
C LEU A 25 -6.53 5.23 5.55
N GLU A 26 -7.03 5.27 4.32
CA GLU A 26 -8.35 4.74 3.97
C GLU A 26 -8.40 3.22 4.14
N ILE A 27 -7.37 2.50 3.69
CA ILE A 27 -7.26 1.05 3.87
C ILE A 27 -7.22 0.70 5.37
N ALA A 28 -6.48 1.45 6.18
CA ALA A 28 -6.43 1.20 7.62
C ALA A 28 -7.81 1.38 8.27
N LYS A 29 -8.57 2.42 7.90
CA LYS A 29 -9.92 2.65 8.42
C LYS A 29 -10.87 1.50 8.06
N ILE A 30 -10.94 1.16 6.78
CA ILE A 30 -11.82 0.08 6.28
C ILE A 30 -11.38 -1.27 6.85
N GLY A 31 -10.08 -1.48 7.02
CA GLY A 31 -9.52 -2.68 7.65
C GLY A 31 -9.99 -2.84 9.10
N VAL A 32 -9.99 -1.75 9.88
CA VAL A 32 -10.53 -1.75 11.26
C VAL A 32 -12.03 -1.99 11.26
N GLU A 33 -12.79 -1.34 10.38
CA GLU A 33 -14.24 -1.57 10.25
C GLU A 33 -14.53 -3.05 9.93
N LYS A 34 -13.81 -3.63 8.96
CA LYS A 34 -13.92 -5.06 8.62
C LYS A 34 -13.57 -5.99 9.78
N ALA A 35 -12.56 -5.64 10.58
CA ALA A 35 -12.17 -6.44 11.73
C ALA A 35 -13.25 -6.46 12.82
N ILE A 36 -14.01 -5.35 12.92
CA ILE A 36 -15.15 -5.25 13.84
C ILE A 36 -16.38 -5.97 13.29
N GLU A 37 -16.65 -5.88 11.98
CA GLU A 37 -17.83 -6.47 11.34
C GLU A 37 -17.72 -7.98 11.12
N THR A 38 -16.52 -8.46 10.82
CA THR A 38 -16.25 -9.87 10.49
C THR A 38 -15.31 -10.45 11.53
N ASP A 39 -14.03 -10.51 11.20
CA ASP A 39 -12.98 -11.04 12.05
C ASP A 39 -11.62 -10.47 11.62
N GLU A 40 -10.62 -10.60 12.50
CA GLU A 40 -9.28 -10.09 12.27
C GLU A 40 -8.59 -10.75 11.07
N GLU A 41 -8.84 -12.04 10.79
CA GLU A 41 -8.21 -12.78 9.68
C GLU A 41 -8.73 -12.28 8.33
N THR A 42 -10.04 -12.11 8.19
CA THR A 42 -10.71 -11.56 7.01
C THR A 42 -10.27 -10.12 6.75
N ALA A 43 -10.17 -9.30 7.81
CA ALA A 43 -9.68 -7.94 7.69
C ALA A 43 -8.21 -7.89 7.27
N THR A 44 -7.36 -8.76 7.83
CA THR A 44 -5.94 -8.85 7.51
C THR A 44 -5.73 -9.30 6.07
N ALA A 45 -6.47 -10.31 5.61
CA ALA A 45 -6.45 -10.75 4.21
C ALA A 45 -6.83 -9.61 3.26
N TRP A 46 -7.89 -8.86 3.60
CA TRP A 46 -8.31 -7.71 2.80
C TRP A 46 -7.26 -6.60 2.75
N ILE A 47 -6.68 -6.22 3.90
CA ILE A 47 -5.61 -5.21 3.99
C ILE A 47 -4.42 -5.63 3.12
N ASN A 48 -4.00 -6.89 3.20
CA ASN A 48 -2.90 -7.42 2.39
C ASN A 48 -3.19 -7.29 0.89
N GLN A 49 -4.39 -7.65 0.42
CA GLN A 49 -4.77 -7.47 -0.99
C GLN A 49 -4.73 -6.01 -1.45
N GLN A 50 -5.15 -5.07 -0.59
CA GLN A 50 -5.08 -3.63 -0.91
C GLN A 50 -3.63 -3.12 -0.95
N LEU A 51 -2.77 -3.59 -0.04
CA LEU A 51 -1.36 -3.24 -0.01
C LEU A 51 -0.59 -3.78 -1.22
N GLU A 52 -0.87 -5.01 -1.64
CA GLU A 52 -0.33 -5.58 -2.88
C GLU A 52 -0.72 -4.73 -4.10
N SER A 53 -1.97 -4.28 -4.16
CA SER A 53 -2.47 -3.39 -5.23
C SER A 53 -1.77 -2.02 -5.24
N LEU A 54 -1.30 -1.55 -4.08
CA LEU A 54 -0.50 -0.32 -3.94
C LEU A 54 1.00 -0.52 -4.23
N GLY A 55 1.43 -1.78 -4.46
CA GLY A 55 2.83 -2.17 -4.59
C GLY A 55 3.61 -2.05 -3.29
N VAL A 56 2.93 -2.13 -2.14
CA VAL A 56 3.54 -2.11 -0.81
C VAL A 56 3.63 -3.55 -0.32
N LYS A 57 4.87 -4.05 -0.17
CA LYS A 57 5.12 -5.38 0.39
C LYS A 57 5.38 -5.23 1.89
N LEU A 58 4.54 -5.82 2.73
CA LEU A 58 4.88 -6.04 4.15
C LEU A 58 6.05 -7.04 4.18
N ILE A 59 7.18 -6.61 4.74
CA ILE A 59 8.39 -7.41 4.96
C ILE A 59 8.22 -8.32 6.17
#